data_AF-A0A9Q0LBX8-F1
#
_entry.id   AF-A0A9Q0LBX8-F1
#
_cell.length_a   1.000
_cell.length_b   1.000
_cell.length_c   1.000
_cell.angle_alpha   90.00
_cell.angle_beta   90.00
_cell.angle_gamma   90.00
#
_symmetry.space_group_name_H-M   'P 1'
#
loop_
_entity.id
_entity.type
_entity.pdbx_description
1 polymer ?
#
loop_
_entity_poly.entity_id
_entity_poly.type
_entity_poly.pdbx_seq_one_letter_code
_entity_poly.pdbx_strand_id
1 'polypeptide(L)'
;MSWQAFKDKFKRGGQKIRQKFTNMDRTVDPRFEEAHQKFLKFEKDYTSLYTSMVKTRDALRTFIEESTKLSSALLGFYEGTKTGFRGSTIKFANIQNKAHQETLKIFEDRIANLALEPAGTNVGLFPLWKDKIQARQKAVGDFELISNMIFKLISNMIFS
;
A
#
# COMPACT_ATOMS: atom_id res chain seq x y z
N MET A 1 -26.22 7.20 15.58
CA MET A 1 -26.32 7.93 14.29
C MET A 1 -27.68 8.59 14.23
N SER A 2 -27.76 9.90 14.04
CA SER A 2 -29.03 10.65 14.12
C SER A 2 -29.90 10.50 12.86
N TRP A 3 -31.21 10.69 13.02
CA TRP A 3 -32.19 10.71 11.91
C TRP A 3 -31.88 11.81 10.88
N GLN A 4 -31.23 12.90 11.30
CA GLN A 4 -30.66 13.91 10.39
C GLN A 4 -29.59 13.31 9.47
N ALA A 5 -28.62 12.58 10.01
CA ALA A 5 -27.54 11.98 9.21
C ALA A 5 -28.06 10.95 8.18
N PHE A 6 -29.18 10.29 8.47
CA PHE A 6 -29.87 9.42 7.52
C PHE A 6 -30.57 10.21 6.40
N LYS A 7 -31.30 11.29 6.74
CA LYS A 7 -31.93 12.18 5.75
C LYS A 7 -30.90 12.84 4.82
N ASP A 8 -29.76 13.24 5.36
CA ASP A 8 -28.68 13.86 4.56
C ASP A 8 -28.03 12.87 3.60
N LYS A 9 -27.84 11.60 4.01
CA LYS A 9 -27.39 10.53 3.10
C LYS A 9 -28.39 10.28 1.97
N PHE A 10 -29.68 10.28 2.26
CA PHE A 10 -30.72 10.03 1.26
C PHE A 10 -30.85 11.19 0.27
N LYS A 11 -30.81 12.44 0.74
CA LYS A 11 -30.81 13.64 -0.12
C LYS A 11 -29.58 13.68 -1.04
N ARG A 12 -28.40 13.37 -0.52
CA ARG A 12 -27.15 13.26 -1.32
C ARG A 12 -27.22 12.12 -2.35
N GLY A 13 -27.81 10.98 -2.00
CA GLY A 13 -28.01 9.84 -2.90
C GLY A 13 -28.95 10.16 -4.07
N GLY A 14 -30.11 10.77 -3.79
CA GLY A 14 -31.08 11.17 -4.81
C GLY A 14 -30.56 12.27 -5.75
N GLN A 15 -29.72 13.16 -5.24
CA GLN A 15 -29.12 14.21 -6.05
C GLN A 15 -27.99 13.70 -6.95
N LYS A 16 -27.18 12.73 -6.53
CA LYS A 16 -26.19 12.07 -7.42
C LYS A 16 -26.86 11.42 -8.62
N ILE A 17 -28.05 10.86 -8.44
CA ILE A 17 -28.86 10.29 -9.52
C ILE A 17 -29.40 11.42 -10.41
N ARG A 18 -30.02 12.47 -9.85
CA ARG A 18 -30.46 13.63 -10.64
C ARG A 18 -29.32 14.28 -11.44
N GLN A 19 -28.15 14.50 -10.84
CA GLN A 19 -26.97 15.06 -11.52
C GLN A 19 -26.42 14.19 -12.66
N LYS A 20 -26.72 12.88 -12.69
CA LYS A 20 -26.37 12.01 -13.83
C LYS A 20 -27.39 12.07 -14.96
N PHE A 21 -28.63 12.50 -14.69
CA PHE A 21 -29.74 12.50 -15.65
C PHE A 21 -30.22 13.90 -16.06
N THR A 22 -29.78 14.95 -15.36
CA THR A 22 -30.07 16.35 -15.70
C THR A 22 -28.75 17.07 -15.92
N ASN A 23 -28.69 17.93 -16.95
CA ASN A 23 -27.59 18.85 -17.26
C ASN A 23 -27.44 19.93 -16.17
N MET A 24 -27.31 19.51 -14.91
CA MET A 24 -26.95 20.38 -13.81
C MET A 24 -25.45 20.61 -13.89
N ASP A 25 -25.03 21.88 -13.92
CA ASP A 25 -23.62 22.26 -13.92
C ASP A 25 -22.90 21.62 -12.72
N ARG A 26 -21.94 20.75 -13.04
CA ARG A 26 -21.03 20.17 -12.06
C ARG A 26 -19.82 21.06 -11.91
N THR A 27 -19.32 21.13 -10.68
CA THR A 27 -17.98 21.67 -10.44
C THR A 27 -16.99 20.62 -10.90
N VAL A 28 -16.57 20.69 -12.16
CA VAL A 28 -15.54 19.81 -12.72
C VAL A 28 -14.19 20.41 -12.37
N ASP A 29 -13.42 19.69 -11.57
CA ASP A 29 -12.01 19.99 -11.30
C ASP A 29 -11.12 18.97 -12.02
N PRO A 30 -10.75 19.23 -13.29
CA PRO A 30 -9.99 18.27 -14.08
C PRO A 30 -8.58 18.04 -13.52
N ARG A 31 -7.99 19.05 -12.87
CA ARG A 31 -6.66 18.93 -12.25
C ARG A 31 -6.70 18.00 -11.04
N PHE A 32 -7.74 18.12 -10.21
CA PHE A 32 -7.93 17.22 -9.08
C PHE A 32 -8.21 15.79 -9.54
N GLU A 33 -9.05 15.60 -10.55
CA GLU A 33 -9.34 14.25 -11.06
C GLU A 33 -8.08 13.59 -11.62
N GLU A 34 -7.28 14.32 -12.40
CA GLU A 34 -5.98 13.81 -12.89
C GLU A 34 -5.05 13.44 -11.73
N ALA A 35 -4.91 14.31 -10.73
CA ALA A 35 -4.10 14.05 -9.54
C ALA A 35 -4.62 12.84 -8.73
N HIS A 36 -5.93 12.70 -8.62
CA HIS A 36 -6.58 11.58 -7.94
C HIS A 36 -6.34 10.25 -8.66
N GLN A 37 -6.44 10.23 -9.99
CA GLN A 37 -6.09 9.04 -10.78
C GLN A 37 -4.61 8.67 -10.63
N LYS A 38 -3.72 9.65 -10.66
CA LYS A 38 -2.28 9.45 -10.39
C LYS A 38 -2.06 8.89 -8.97
N PHE A 39 -2.77 9.42 -7.98
CA PHE A 39 -2.71 8.92 -6.60
C PHE A 39 -3.16 7.46 -6.47
N LEU A 40 -4.29 7.08 -7.08
CA LEU A 40 -4.78 5.69 -7.05
C LEU A 40 -3.80 4.72 -7.71
N LYS A 41 -3.20 5.12 -8.83
CA LYS A 41 -2.15 4.34 -9.49
C LYS A 41 -0.92 4.22 -8.60
N PHE A 42 -0.46 5.34 -8.04
CA PHE A 42 0.69 5.38 -7.15
C PHE A 42 0.49 4.48 -5.92
N GLU A 43 -0.67 4.56 -5.27
CA GLU A 43 -1.01 3.70 -4.13
C GLU A 43 -0.93 2.21 -4.50
N LYS A 44 -1.53 1.83 -5.63
CA LYS A 44 -1.52 0.44 -6.11
C LYS A 44 -0.09 -0.03 -6.37
N ASP A 45 0.67 0.75 -7.12
CA ASP A 45 2.04 0.41 -7.51
C ASP A 45 2.95 0.32 -6.28
N TYR A 46 2.81 1.26 -5.33
CA TYR A 46 3.61 1.30 -4.11
C TYR A 46 3.26 0.17 -3.13
N THR A 47 1.98 -0.17 -2.99
CA THR A 47 1.53 -1.31 -2.16
C THR A 47 2.02 -2.64 -2.75
N SER A 48 1.97 -2.77 -4.08
CA SER A 48 2.53 -3.92 -4.79
C SER A 48 4.04 -4.03 -4.61
N LEU A 49 4.75 -2.90 -4.66
CA LEU A 49 6.18 -2.83 -4.41
C LEU A 49 6.52 -3.29 -2.99
N TYR A 50 5.85 -2.74 -1.97
CA TYR A 50 6.04 -3.15 -0.57
C TYR A 50 5.82 -4.66 -0.37
N THR A 51 4.73 -5.19 -0.93
CA THR A 51 4.43 -6.63 -0.87
C THR A 51 5.54 -7.46 -1.52
N SER A 52 6.09 -6.99 -2.64
CA SER A 52 7.19 -7.66 -3.35
C SER A 52 8.49 -7.61 -2.53
N MET A 53 8.79 -6.48 -1.88
CA MET A 53 9.96 -6.36 -0.99
C MET A 53 9.88 -7.34 0.18
N VAL A 54 8.71 -7.46 0.83
CA VAL A 54 8.49 -8.43 1.92
C VAL A 54 8.71 -9.87 1.41
N LYS A 55 8.10 -10.22 0.27
CA LYS A 55 8.30 -11.55 -0.34
C LYS A 55 9.76 -11.85 -0.66
N THR A 56 10.49 -10.88 -1.19
CA THR A 56 11.91 -11.04 -1.52
C THR A 56 12.76 -11.23 -0.26
N ARG A 57 12.48 -10.49 0.81
CA ARG A 57 13.15 -10.71 2.11
C ARG A 57 12.90 -12.13 2.60
N ASP A 58 11.66 -12.58 2.59
CA ASP A 58 11.28 -13.91 3.08
C ASP A 58 11.92 -15.02 2.23
N ALA A 59 11.95 -14.85 0.90
CA ALA A 59 12.62 -15.78 0.00
C ALA A 59 14.14 -15.85 0.24
N LEU A 60 14.80 -14.73 0.52
CA LEU A 60 16.23 -14.68 0.82
C LEU A 60 16.55 -15.35 2.16
N ARG A 61 15.68 -15.17 3.16
CA ARG A 61 15.79 -15.90 4.42
C ARG A 61 15.67 -17.41 4.21
N THR A 62 14.64 -17.86 3.48
CA THR A 62 14.50 -19.28 3.14
C THR A 62 15.72 -19.82 2.39
N PHE A 63 16.25 -19.06 1.42
CA PHE A 63 17.46 -19.45 0.69
C PHE A 63 18.67 -19.66 1.61
N ILE A 64 18.88 -18.77 2.58
CA ILE A 64 19.99 -18.87 3.54
C ILE A 64 19.79 -20.05 4.51
N GLU A 65 18.55 -20.30 4.93
CA GLU A 65 18.21 -21.46 5.77
C GLU A 65 18.48 -22.78 5.02
N GLU A 66 18.03 -22.89 3.75
CA GLU A 66 18.26 -24.08 2.92
C GLU A 66 19.74 -24.28 2.57
N SER A 67 20.50 -23.20 2.32
CA SER A 67 21.94 -23.30 2.07
C SER A 67 22.72 -23.77 3.31
N THR A 68 22.25 -23.41 4.51
CA THR A 68 22.80 -23.90 5.79
C THR A 68 22.49 -25.39 6.00
N LYS A 69 21.27 -25.85 5.64
CA LYS A 69 20.92 -27.27 5.65
C LYS A 69 21.78 -28.06 4.66
N LEU A 70 22.00 -27.53 3.46
CA LEU A 70 22.87 -28.15 2.45
C LEU A 70 24.32 -28.28 2.95
N SER A 71 24.87 -27.22 3.55
CA SER A 71 26.20 -27.24 4.18
C SER A 71 26.30 -28.33 5.27
N SER A 72 25.26 -28.46 6.10
CA SER A 72 25.17 -29.48 7.14
C SER A 72 25.04 -30.90 6.57
N ALA A 73 24.29 -31.07 5.48
CA ALA A 73 24.17 -32.35 4.80
C ALA A 73 25.49 -32.78 4.14
N LEU A 74 26.22 -31.84 3.55
CA LEU A 74 27.56 -32.09 3.00
C LEU A 74 28.53 -32.52 4.11
N LEU A 75 28.51 -31.88 5.28
CA LEU A 75 29.29 -32.33 6.45
C LEU A 75 29.01 -33.79 6.81
N GLY A 76 27.73 -34.16 6.93
CA GLY A 76 27.32 -35.53 7.27
C GLY A 76 27.78 -36.55 6.22
N PHE A 77 27.78 -36.20 4.94
CA PHE A 77 28.28 -37.07 3.87
C PHE A 77 29.79 -37.38 4.02
N TYR A 78 30.58 -36.39 4.43
CA TYR A 78 32.04 -36.54 4.55
C TYR A 78 32.51 -37.04 5.93
N GLU A 79 31.66 -37.07 6.95
CA GLU A 79 32.00 -37.52 8.31
C GLU A 79 32.49 -38.98 8.36
N GLY A 80 31.97 -39.85 7.48
CA GLY A 80 32.34 -41.27 7.39
C GLY A 80 33.49 -41.58 6.44
N THR A 81 33.97 -40.61 5.65
CA THR A 81 35.02 -40.84 4.64
C THR A 81 36.42 -40.64 5.23
N LYS A 82 37.31 -41.62 5.01
CA LYS A 82 38.75 -41.54 5.38
C LYS A 82 39.59 -40.69 4.40
N THR A 83 38.95 -39.95 3.50
CA THR A 83 39.64 -39.16 2.47
C THR A 83 40.22 -37.89 3.07
N GLY A 84 41.33 -37.40 2.50
CA GLY A 84 42.00 -36.15 2.94
C GLY A 84 41.12 -34.89 2.87
N PHE A 85 39.94 -34.98 2.23
CA PHE A 85 38.97 -33.91 2.09
C PHE A 85 38.17 -33.61 3.36
N ARG A 86 38.16 -34.49 4.38
CA ARG A 86 37.37 -34.26 5.60
C ARG A 86 37.72 -32.95 6.31
N GLY A 87 39.02 -32.65 6.43
CA GLY A 87 39.49 -31.43 7.10
C GLY A 87 39.12 -30.15 6.36
N SER A 88 39.13 -30.16 5.03
CA SER A 88 38.73 -29.01 4.21
C SER A 88 37.21 -28.83 4.20
N THR A 89 36.42 -29.92 4.14
CA THR A 89 34.96 -29.86 4.21
C THR A 89 34.47 -29.28 5.53
N ILE A 90 35.06 -29.70 6.67
CA ILE A 90 34.69 -29.19 8.00
C ILE A 90 34.97 -27.68 8.10
N LYS A 91 36.15 -27.24 7.64
CA LYS A 91 36.51 -25.82 7.62
C LYS A 91 35.57 -25.03 6.72
N PHE A 92 35.29 -25.53 5.51
CA PHE A 92 34.39 -24.89 4.56
C PHE A 92 32.99 -24.70 5.14
N ALA A 93 32.39 -25.76 5.68
CA ALA A 93 31.04 -25.69 6.23
C ALA A 93 30.93 -24.75 7.44
N ASN A 94 31.93 -24.73 8.32
CA ASN A 94 31.98 -23.80 9.45
C ASN A 94 32.11 -22.34 9.01
N ILE A 95 32.98 -22.06 8.03
CA ILE A 95 33.15 -20.72 7.46
C ILE A 95 31.85 -20.28 6.78
N GLN A 96 31.24 -21.16 6.00
CA GLN A 96 29.99 -20.89 5.29
C GLN A 96 28.83 -20.62 6.27
N ASN A 97 28.66 -21.45 7.29
CA ASN A 97 27.60 -21.27 8.29
C ASN A 97 27.78 -19.96 9.06
N LYS A 98 29.01 -19.62 9.45
CA LYS A 98 29.30 -18.34 10.13
C LYS A 98 29.03 -17.15 9.21
N ALA A 99 29.51 -17.21 7.97
CA ALA A 99 29.28 -16.16 6.98
C ALA A 99 27.78 -15.96 6.69
N HIS A 100 27.01 -17.06 6.58
CA HIS A 100 25.56 -17.00 6.38
C HIS A 100 24.83 -16.36 7.57
N GLN A 101 25.19 -16.69 8.81
CA GLN A 101 24.57 -16.09 9.99
C GLN A 101 24.87 -14.58 10.09
N GLU A 102 26.11 -14.17 9.86
CA GLU A 102 26.49 -12.76 9.87
C GLU A 102 25.82 -11.99 8.74
N THR A 103 25.79 -12.57 7.53
CA THR A 103 25.13 -11.97 6.36
C THR A 103 23.63 -11.84 6.59
N LEU A 104 22.95 -12.87 7.10
CA LEU A 104 21.51 -12.85 7.37
C LEU A 104 21.17 -11.75 8.38
N LYS A 105 21.93 -11.65 9.48
CA LYS A 105 21.69 -10.63 10.50
C LYS A 105 21.83 -9.21 9.93
N ILE A 106 22.92 -8.93 9.22
CA ILE A 106 23.16 -7.61 8.62
C ILE A 106 22.09 -7.31 7.57
N PHE A 107 21.70 -8.31 6.79
CA PHE A 107 20.70 -8.19 5.75
C PHE A 107 19.30 -7.92 6.32
N GLU A 108 18.87 -8.67 7.34
CA GLU A 108 17.59 -8.48 8.01
C GLU A 108 17.51 -7.08 8.63
N ASP A 109 18.54 -6.65 9.37
CA ASP A 109 18.59 -5.31 9.96
C ASP A 109 18.54 -4.21 8.90
N ARG A 110 19.33 -4.33 7.83
CA ARG A 110 19.40 -3.30 6.78
C ARG A 110 18.13 -3.23 5.96
N ILE A 111 17.57 -4.36 5.53
CA ILE A 111 16.34 -4.37 4.74
C ILE A 111 15.15 -3.91 5.59
N ALA A 112 15.08 -4.34 6.85
CA ALA A 112 14.02 -3.89 7.75
C ALA A 112 14.06 -2.37 7.91
N ASN A 113 15.20 -1.81 8.32
CA ASN A 113 15.30 -0.41 8.73
C ASN A 113 15.38 0.58 7.55
N LEU A 114 16.07 0.22 6.46
CA LEU A 114 16.31 1.16 5.35
C LEU A 114 15.22 1.10 4.27
N ALA A 115 14.56 -0.05 4.10
CA ALA A 115 13.63 -0.24 3.00
C ALA A 115 12.20 -0.52 3.49
N LEU A 116 12.02 -1.54 4.33
CA LEU A 116 10.68 -2.02 4.68
C LEU A 116 9.93 -1.11 5.64
N GLU A 117 10.59 -0.56 6.66
CA GLU A 117 9.95 0.34 7.63
C GLU A 117 9.49 1.65 6.98
N PRO A 118 10.31 2.37 6.20
CA PRO A 118 9.85 3.57 5.48
C PRO A 118 8.73 3.25 4.48
N ALA A 119 8.85 2.13 3.76
CA ALA A 119 7.83 1.71 2.81
C ALA A 119 6.51 1.34 3.49
N GLY A 120 6.56 0.60 4.60
CA GLY A 120 5.39 0.25 5.40
C GLY A 120 4.72 1.48 6.00
N THR A 121 5.52 2.44 6.49
CA THR A 121 5.01 3.73 7.01
C THR A 121 4.25 4.48 5.93
N ASN A 122 4.80 4.60 4.73
CA ASN A 122 4.13 5.26 3.59
C ASN A 122 2.84 4.54 3.17
N VAL A 123 2.83 3.21 3.13
CA VAL A 123 1.60 2.43 2.87
C VAL A 123 0.54 2.71 3.96
N GLY A 124 0.96 2.82 5.22
CA GLY A 124 0.10 3.17 6.35
C GLY A 124 -0.52 4.57 6.27
N LEU A 125 0.05 5.50 5.49
CA LEU A 125 -0.51 6.82 5.30
C LEU A 125 -1.67 6.84 4.29
N PHE A 126 -1.72 5.93 3.32
CA PHE A 126 -2.72 5.97 2.24
C PHE A 126 -4.19 6.05 2.71
N PRO A 127 -4.62 5.35 3.77
CA PRO A 127 -5.96 5.51 4.33
C PRO A 127 -6.27 6.96 4.76
N LEU A 128 -5.30 7.65 5.39
CA LEU A 128 -5.47 9.05 5.82
C LEU A 128 -5.67 9.98 4.62
N TRP A 129 -4.90 9.78 3.55
CA TRP A 129 -5.05 10.54 2.30
C TRP A 129 -6.42 10.28 1.65
N LYS A 130 -6.86 9.02 1.61
CA LYS A 130 -8.18 8.64 1.11
C LYS A 130 -9.30 9.31 1.89
N ASP A 131 -9.22 9.35 3.22
CA ASP A 131 -10.22 10.01 4.05
C ASP A 131 -10.32 11.51 3.73
N LYS A 132 -9.19 12.19 3.53
CA LYS A 132 -9.16 13.60 3.13
C LYS A 132 -9.74 13.81 1.72
N ILE A 133 -9.43 12.94 0.77
CA ILE A 133 -10.01 12.96 -0.58
C ILE A 133 -11.52 12.78 -0.53
N GLN A 134 -12.02 11.82 0.26
CA GLN A 134 -13.46 11.61 0.44
C GLN A 134 -14.14 12.78 1.15
N ALA A 135 -13.49 13.39 2.14
CA ALA A 135 -14.00 14.58 2.81
C ALA A 135 -14.15 15.75 1.82
N ARG A 136 -13.16 15.96 0.94
CA ARG A 136 -13.25 16.95 -0.14
C ARG A 136 -14.42 16.66 -1.08
N GLN A 137 -14.57 15.43 -1.55
CA GLN A 137 -15.67 15.06 -2.45
C GLN A 137 -17.05 15.32 -1.82
N LYS A 138 -17.19 15.07 -0.51
CA LYS A 138 -18.42 15.41 0.22
C LYS A 138 -18.64 16.93 0.27
N ALA A 139 -17.61 17.71 0.58
CA ALA A 139 -17.70 19.17 0.67
C ALA A 139 -18.08 19.80 -0.68
N VAL A 140 -17.51 19.33 -1.79
CA VAL A 140 -17.87 19.79 -3.14
C VAL A 140 -19.34 19.46 -3.44
N GLY A 141 -19.80 18.26 -3.12
CA GLY A 141 -21.21 17.88 -3.29
C GLY A 141 -22.18 18.74 -2.46
N ASP A 142 -21.80 19.09 -1.23
CA ASP A 142 -22.57 19.98 -0.36
C ASP A 142 -22.60 21.43 -0.89
N PHE A 143 -21.48 21.90 -1.46
CA PHE A 143 -21.43 23.21 -2.14
C PHE A 143 -22.35 23.25 -3.37
N GLU A 144 -22.32 22.21 -4.21
CA GLU A 144 -23.20 22.08 -5.37
C GLU A 144 -24.68 22.03 -4.95
N LEU A 145 -25.02 21.35 -3.84
CA LEU A 145 -26.37 21.37 -3.27
C LEU A 145 -26.85 22.78 -2.99
N ILE A 146 -26.05 23.55 -2.26
CA ILE A 146 -26.41 24.90 -1.81
C ILE A 146 -26.50 25.85 -3.00
N SER A 147 -25.51 25.81 -3.90
CA SER A 147 -25.49 26.64 -5.11
C SER A 147 -26.74 26.41 -5.96
N ASN A 148 -27.14 25.16 -6.18
CA ASN A 148 -28.35 24.83 -6.93
C ASN A 148 -29.64 25.26 -6.23
N MET A 149 -29.69 25.25 -4.89
CA MET A 149 -30.83 25.79 -4.15
C MET A 149 -30.94 27.30 -4.31
N ILE A 150 -29.82 28.02 -4.21
CA ILE A 150 -29.74 29.47 -4.39
C ILE A 150 -30.19 29.86 -5.80
N PHE A 151 -29.66 29.21 -6.85
CA PHE A 151 -30.06 29.49 -8.24
C PHE A 151 -31.56 29.31 -8.46
N LYS A 152 -32.18 28.27 -7.89
CA LYS A 152 -33.63 28.07 -7.98
C LYS A 152 -34.42 29.16 -7.28
N LEU A 153 -33.99 29.60 -6.10
CA LEU A 153 -34.64 30.68 -5.36
C LEU A 153 -34.56 32.00 -6.12
N ILE A 154 -33.40 32.33 -6.69
CA ILE A 154 -33.20 33.52 -7.52
C ILE A 154 -34.07 33.46 -8.78
N SER A 155 -34.09 32.32 -9.49
CA SER A 155 -34.94 32.15 -10.67
C SER A 155 -36.42 32.35 -10.34
N ASN A 156 -36.89 31.86 -9.19
CA ASN A 156 -38.29 32.02 -8.80
C ASN A 156 -38.64 33.46 -8.40
N MET A 157 -37.67 34.27 -7.94
CA MET A 157 -37.89 35.70 -7.62
C MET A 157 -37.88 36.60 -8.85
N ILE A 158 -37.15 36.26 -9.91
CA ILE A 158 -37.05 37.08 -11.13
C ILE A 158 -38.27 36.86 -12.06
N PHE A 159 -38.91 35.70 -11.99
CA PHE A 159 -40.07 35.33 -12.80
C PHE A 159 -41.42 35.44 -12.04
N SER A 160 -41.42 36.08 -10.87
CA SER A 160 -42.61 36.50 -10.12
C SER A 160 -42.82 38.00 -10.22
#